data_AF-A0A6P9AYF3-F1
#
_entry.id   AF-A0A6P9AYF3-F1
#
_cell.length_a   1.000
_cell.length_b   1.000
_cell.length_c   1.000
_cell.angle_alpha   90.00
_cell.angle_beta   90.00
_cell.angle_gamma   90.00
#
_symmetry.space_group_name_H-M   'P 1'
#
loop_
_entity.id
_entity.type
_entity.pdbx_description
1 polymer ?
#
loop_
_entity_poly.entity_id
_entity_poly.type
_entity_poly.pdbx_seq_one_letter_code
_entity_poly.pdbx_strand_id
1 'polypeptide(L)'
;FYLRCIVWNAQDVILDDLSITGQKMSDIYVKGWLVGYEENKQKTDVHYRSLGGEGNFNWRFIFPFDYLPAEQVCSVAKKEHFWSLDKTENKVAPQLVLQIWDNDKFSFDDYLGAW
;
A
#
# COMPACT_ATOMS: atom_id res chain seq x y z
N PHE A 1 -3.85 16.60 -9.24
CA PHE A 1 -2.84 16.81 -8.17
C PHE A 1 -1.98 15.55 -8.02
N TYR A 2 -0.85 15.63 -7.31
CA TYR A 2 0.03 14.48 -7.04
C TYR A 2 0.36 14.37 -5.56
N LEU A 3 0.12 13.21 -4.96
CA LEU A 3 0.63 12.87 -3.64
C LEU A 3 1.90 12.04 -3.82
N ARG A 4 2.98 12.45 -3.17
CA ARG A 4 4.26 11.71 -3.17
C ARG A 4 4.53 11.23 -1.76
N CYS A 5 4.65 9.93 -1.58
CA CYS A 5 4.99 9.31 -0.30
C CYS A 5 6.30 8.55 -0.49
N ILE A 6 7.25 8.74 0.43
CA ILE A 6 8.52 8.01 0.40
C ILE A 6 8.53 7.05 1.59
N VAL A 7 8.60 5.75 1.30
CA VAL A 7 8.84 4.71 2.30
C VAL A 7 10.34 4.52 2.41
N TRP A 8 10.94 5.09 3.46
CA TRP A 8 12.37 4.96 3.71
C TRP A 8 12.71 3.58 4.25
N ASN A 9 12.14 3.26 5.41
CA ASN A 9 12.37 2.03 6.14
C ASN A 9 11.16 1.64 7.00
N ALA A 10 11.14 0.39 7.45
CA ALA A 10 10.28 -0.13 8.50
C ALA A 10 11.16 -0.72 9.62
N GLN A 11 10.65 -0.71 10.85
CA GLN A 11 11.27 -1.28 12.05
C GLN A 11 10.19 -1.96 12.89
N ASP A 12 10.59 -2.84 13.81
CA ASP A 12 9.70 -3.59 14.71
C ASP A 12 8.60 -4.40 13.98
N VAL A 13 8.90 -4.86 12.76
CA VAL A 13 7.98 -5.71 11.99
C VAL A 13 7.91 -7.10 12.60
N ILE A 14 6.70 -7.63 12.72
CA ILE A 14 6.45 -8.99 13.23
C ILE A 14 7.15 -10.00 12.32
N LEU A 15 7.84 -10.96 12.93
CA LEU A 15 8.56 -12.03 12.24
C LEU A 15 7.71 -13.30 12.27
N ASP A 16 7.03 -13.60 11.15
CA ASP A 16 6.08 -14.70 11.04
C ASP A 16 6.66 -15.94 10.33
N ASP A 17 7.83 -15.82 9.69
CA ASP A 17 8.43 -16.85 8.86
C ASP A 17 9.62 -17.56 9.55
N LEU A 18 9.95 -18.80 9.15
CA LEU A 18 11.12 -19.55 9.62
C LEU A 18 12.13 -19.77 8.49
N SER A 19 13.37 -19.34 8.71
CA SER A 19 14.46 -19.54 7.77
C SER A 19 14.85 -21.03 7.66
N ILE A 20 15.61 -21.37 6.62
CA ILE A 20 16.20 -22.72 6.44
C ILE A 20 17.12 -23.15 7.61
N THR A 21 17.60 -22.20 8.42
CA THR A 21 18.41 -22.45 9.62
C THR A 21 17.58 -22.45 10.91
N GLY A 22 16.25 -22.30 10.82
CA GLY A 22 15.32 -22.26 11.95
C GLY A 22 15.23 -20.90 12.66
N GLN A 23 15.76 -19.83 12.07
CA GLN A 23 15.68 -18.48 12.63
C GLN A 23 14.40 -17.77 12.16
N LYS A 24 13.74 -17.03 13.05
CA LYS A 24 12.60 -16.21 12.66
C LYS A 24 13.01 -15.11 11.68
N MET A 25 12.21 -14.90 10.65
CA MET A 25 12.41 -13.85 9.64
C MET A 25 11.07 -13.48 8.99
N SER A 26 11.06 -12.45 8.15
CA SER A 26 9.95 -12.16 7.22
C SER A 26 10.50 -11.57 5.91
N ASP A 27 9.79 -11.79 4.80
CA ASP A 27 10.07 -11.23 3.48
C ASP A 27 9.11 -10.06 3.23
N ILE A 28 9.46 -8.86 3.69
CA ILE A 28 8.48 -7.79 3.87
C ILE A 28 8.39 -6.83 2.69
N TYR A 29 7.19 -6.30 2.44
CA TYR A 29 6.97 -5.22 1.47
C TYR A 29 5.82 -4.32 1.88
N VAL A 30 5.77 -3.10 1.33
CA VAL A 30 4.72 -2.12 1.64
C VAL A 30 3.80 -1.95 0.44
N LYS A 31 2.48 -1.98 0.66
CA LYS A 31 1.43 -1.59 -0.29
C LYS A 31 0.89 -0.23 0.07
N GLY A 32 0.52 0.58 -0.92
CA GLY A 32 -0.08 1.89 -0.71
C GLY A 32 -1.12 2.25 -1.76
N TRP A 33 -2.20 2.91 -1.35
CA TRP A 33 -3.22 3.45 -2.26
C TRP A 33 -3.98 4.63 -1.66
N LEU A 34 -4.58 5.45 -2.51
CA LEU A 34 -5.56 6.46 -2.11
C LEU A 34 -6.96 5.86 -2.11
N VAL A 35 -7.77 6.17 -1.09
CA VAL A 35 -9.18 5.76 -1.04
C VAL A 35 -9.94 6.34 -2.23
N GLY A 36 -10.69 5.49 -2.92
CA GLY A 36 -11.37 5.83 -4.17
C GLY A 36 -10.51 5.70 -5.43
N TYR A 37 -9.23 5.38 -5.30
CA TYR A 37 -8.31 5.09 -6.41
C TYR A 37 -7.60 3.74 -6.19
N GLU A 38 -8.34 2.75 -5.67
CA GLU A 38 -7.79 1.43 -5.32
C GLU A 38 -7.15 0.70 -6.53
N GLU A 39 -7.59 0.99 -7.75
CA GLU A 39 -7.00 0.47 -8.98
C GLU A 39 -5.57 0.98 -9.23
N ASN A 40 -5.19 2.10 -8.60
CA ASN A 40 -3.86 2.69 -8.67
C ASN A 40 -2.97 2.28 -7.49
N LYS A 41 -3.30 1.17 -6.81
CA LYS A 41 -2.49 0.61 -5.73
C LYS A 41 -1.07 0.31 -6.21
N GLN A 42 -0.10 0.74 -5.41
CA GLN A 42 1.32 0.54 -5.65
C GLN A 42 1.91 -0.34 -4.55
N LYS A 43 3.06 -0.96 -4.84
CA LYS A 43 3.86 -1.69 -3.85
C LYS A 43 5.34 -1.41 -4.02
N THR A 44 6.11 -1.57 -2.95
CA THR A 44 7.58 -1.58 -2.99
C THR A 44 8.09 -2.90 -3.57
N ASP A 45 9.40 -2.97 -3.79
CA ASP A 45 10.11 -4.25 -3.87
C ASP A 45 10.05 -4.99 -2.52
N VAL A 46 10.31 -6.30 -2.57
CA VAL A 46 10.38 -7.15 -1.37
C VAL A 46 11.75 -7.03 -0.72
N HIS A 47 11.77 -6.74 0.58
CA HIS A 47 12.96 -6.82 1.41
C HIS A 47 13.06 -8.25 1.98
N TYR A 48 13.95 -9.05 1.39
CA TYR A 48 14.11 -10.44 1.78
C TYR A 48 14.86 -10.60 3.11
N ARG A 49 14.41 -11.55 3.92
CA ARG A 49 15.06 -11.99 5.17
C ARG A 49 15.28 -10.86 6.17
N SER A 50 14.20 -10.16 6.52
CA SER A 50 14.21 -9.30 7.70
C SER A 50 14.39 -10.16 8.96
N LEU A 51 15.61 -10.18 9.51
CA LEU A 51 15.96 -11.02 10.68
C LEU A 51 15.64 -10.34 12.02
N GLY A 52 15.51 -9.01 12.03
CA GLY A 52 15.29 -8.18 13.22
C GLY A 52 14.04 -7.31 13.13
N GLY A 53 13.15 -7.56 12.16
CA GLY A 53 11.96 -6.74 11.93
C GLY A 53 12.25 -5.40 11.24
N GLU A 54 13.45 -5.25 10.66
CA GLU A 54 13.85 -4.06 9.91
C GLU A 54 13.76 -4.29 8.40
N GLY A 55 13.45 -3.24 7.63
CA GLY A 55 13.50 -3.28 6.17
C GLY A 55 13.78 -1.90 5.59
N ASN A 56 14.68 -1.82 4.61
CA ASN A 56 15.00 -0.58 3.91
C ASN A 56 14.46 -0.64 2.49
N PHE A 57 13.69 0.37 2.10
CA PHE A 57 13.00 0.42 0.81
C PHE A 57 13.47 1.59 -0.06
N ASN A 58 13.65 2.78 0.54
CA ASN A 58 13.90 4.03 -0.20
C ASN A 58 12.99 4.18 -1.44
N TRP A 59 11.71 3.88 -1.26
CA TRP A 59 10.75 3.75 -2.35
C TRP A 59 9.84 4.96 -2.41
N ARG A 60 9.57 5.48 -3.61
CA ARG A 60 8.69 6.65 -3.81
C ARG A 60 7.41 6.24 -4.51
N PHE A 61 6.30 6.25 -3.77
CA PHE A 61 4.97 6.21 -4.35
C PHE A 61 4.57 7.58 -4.91
N ILE A 62 3.93 7.58 -6.06
CA ILE A 62 3.40 8.78 -6.70
C ILE A 62 1.97 8.50 -7.12
N PHE A 63 1.00 9.11 -6.45
CA PHE A 63 -0.42 8.94 -6.72
C PHE A 63 -0.96 10.19 -7.43
N PRO A 64 -1.36 10.09 -8.71
CA PRO A 64 -2.19 11.11 -9.33
C PRO A 64 -3.61 11.03 -8.74
N PHE A 65 -4.21 12.18 -8.44
CA PHE A 65 -5.58 12.25 -7.96
C PHE A 65 -6.23 13.60 -8.31
N ASP A 66 -7.55 13.60 -8.44
CA ASP A 66 -8.34 14.80 -8.67
C ASP A 66 -8.78 15.37 -7.33
N TYR A 67 -8.43 16.62 -7.06
CA TYR A 67 -8.68 17.28 -5.78
C TYR A 67 -9.40 18.60 -6.02
N LEU A 68 -10.39 18.89 -5.18
CA LEU A 68 -11.19 20.10 -5.20
C LEU A 68 -10.79 20.98 -4.01
N PRO A 69 -9.90 21.99 -4.18
CA PRO A 69 -9.33 22.73 -3.05
C PRO A 69 -10.36 23.50 -2.22
N ALA A 70 -11.43 24.00 -2.85
CA ALA A 70 -12.49 24.75 -2.16
C ALA A 70 -13.28 23.87 -1.17
N GLU A 71 -13.39 22.58 -1.45
CA GLU A 71 -14.16 21.61 -0.65
C GLU A 71 -13.26 20.68 0.16
N GLN A 72 -11.95 20.71 -0.10
CA GLN A 72 -10.93 19.85 0.51
C GLN A 72 -11.16 18.34 0.32
N VAL A 73 -11.77 17.94 -0.79
CA VAL A 73 -12.09 16.54 -1.12
C VAL A 73 -11.44 16.09 -2.42
N CYS A 74 -11.30 14.77 -2.60
CA CYS A 74 -10.98 14.15 -3.88
C CYS A 74 -12.26 13.90 -4.69
N SER A 75 -12.20 14.10 -6.01
CA SER A 75 -13.27 13.73 -6.93
C SER A 75 -12.93 12.39 -7.61
N VAL A 76 -13.79 11.40 -7.44
CA VAL A 76 -13.57 10.04 -7.92
C VAL A 76 -14.65 9.68 -8.93
N ALA A 77 -14.26 9.47 -10.18
CA ALA A 77 -15.15 8.97 -11.21
C ALA A 77 -15.23 7.44 -11.13
N LYS A 78 -16.23 6.90 -10.44
CA LYS A 78 -16.43 5.45 -10.36
C LYS A 78 -17.35 5.01 -11.50
N LYS A 79 -16.89 4.08 -12.35
CA LYS A 79 -17.80 3.33 -13.23
C LYS A 79 -18.35 2.17 -12.41
N GLU A 80 -19.63 2.19 -12.07
CA GLU A 80 -20.22 1.13 -11.23
C GLU A 80 -20.21 -0.25 -11.92
N HIS A 81 -20.30 -0.30 -13.25
CA HIS A 81 -20.18 -1.53 -14.03
C HIS A 81 -19.56 -1.25 -15.41
N PHE A 82 -18.96 -2.28 -16.03
CA PHE A 82 -18.35 -2.22 -17.37
C PHE A 82 -19.32 -1.70 -18.45
N TRP A 83 -20.63 -1.82 -18.22
CA TRP A 83 -21.72 -1.38 -19.11
C TRP A 83 -22.49 -0.14 -18.63
N SER A 84 -22.12 0.44 -17.48
CA SER A 84 -22.79 1.65 -16.99
C SER A 84 -22.34 2.88 -17.80
N LEU A 85 -23.31 3.59 -18.38
CA LEU A 85 -23.12 4.88 -19.05
C LEU A 85 -23.00 6.03 -18.05
N ASP A 86 -23.49 5.84 -16.82
CA ASP A 86 -23.55 6.88 -15.80
C ASP A 86 -22.24 6.89 -15.00
N LYS A 87 -21.44 7.93 -15.22
CA LYS A 87 -20.26 8.24 -14.37
C LYS A 87 -20.76 8.97 -13.14
N THR A 88 -20.97 8.26 -12.04
CA THR A 88 -21.22 8.91 -10.75
C THR A 88 -19.90 9.47 -10.22
N GLU A 89 -19.79 10.80 -10.18
CA GLU A 89 -18.70 11.48 -9.47
C GLU A 89 -18.97 11.43 -7.97
N ASN A 90 -18.09 10.73 -7.25
CA ASN A 90 -18.15 10.64 -5.79
C ASN A 90 -17.08 11.54 -5.19
N LYS A 91 -17.43 12.24 -4.11
CA LYS A 91 -16.50 13.06 -3.33
C LYS A 91 -16.06 12.28 -2.09
N VAL A 92 -14.76 12.09 -1.93
CA VAL A 92 -14.17 11.36 -0.80
C VAL A 92 -13.11 12.19 -0.11
N ALA A 93 -12.89 11.97 1.18
CA ALA A 93 -11.79 12.59 1.88
C ALA A 93 -10.45 12.08 1.30
N PRO A 94 -9.43 12.95 1.17
CA PRO A 94 -8.09 12.52 0.76
C PRO A 94 -7.49 11.62 1.85
N GLN A 95 -7.49 10.31 1.63
CA GLN A 95 -6.96 9.33 2.57
C GLN A 95 -5.97 8.41 1.85
N LEU A 96 -4.72 8.41 2.32
CA LEU A 96 -3.70 7.43 1.96
C LEU A 96 -3.80 6.26 2.93
N VAL A 97 -3.77 5.03 2.39
CA VAL A 97 -3.63 3.80 3.17
C VAL A 97 -2.28 3.19 2.83
N LEU A 98 -1.46 2.92 3.85
CA LEU A 98 -0.22 2.14 3.73
C LEU A 98 -0.35 0.86 4.54
N GLN A 99 0.14 -0.25 4.00
CA GLN A 99 0.11 -1.55 4.66
C GLN A 99 1.43 -2.28 4.50
N ILE A 100 1.88 -2.97 5.53
CA ILE A 100 3.05 -3.85 5.47
C ILE A 100 2.60 -5.32 5.45
N TRP A 101 3.25 -6.11 4.60
CA TRP A 101 2.88 -7.48 4.26
C TRP A 101 4.11 -8.39 4.31
N ASP A 102 3.91 -9.64 4.73
CA ASP A 102 4.89 -10.72 4.56
C ASP A 102 4.64 -11.44 3.22
N ASN A 103 5.71 -11.70 2.47
CA ASN A 103 5.66 -12.38 1.18
C ASN A 103 5.97 -13.87 1.37
N ASP A 104 4.96 -14.61 1.83
CA ASP A 104 5.03 -16.05 2.03
C ASP A 104 5.31 -16.80 0.73
N LYS A 105 6.20 -17.78 0.79
CA LYS A 105 6.55 -18.61 -0.38
C LYS A 105 5.55 -19.74 -0.65
N PHE A 106 4.69 -20.09 0.32
CA PHE A 106 3.85 -21.29 0.27
C PHE A 106 2.38 -21.06 0.69
N SER A 107 2.00 -19.86 1.10
CA SER A 107 0.65 -19.44 1.54
C SER A 107 0.28 -18.08 0.91
N PHE A 108 -0.96 -17.62 1.14
CA PHE A 108 -1.35 -16.24 0.82
C PHE A 108 -0.61 -15.28 1.76
N ASP A 109 -0.07 -14.19 1.21
CA ASP A 109 0.62 -13.14 1.98
C ASP A 109 -0.16 -12.72 3.24
N ASP A 110 0.53 -12.71 4.39
CA ASP A 110 -0.04 -12.26 5.65
C ASP A 110 0.05 -10.73 5.80
N TYR A 111 -1.05 -10.13 6.25
CA TYR A 111 -1.14 -8.71 6.56
C TYR A 111 -0.60 -8.45 7.96
N LEU A 112 0.43 -7.60 8.07
CA LEU A 112 1.13 -7.35 9.33
C LEU A 112 0.70 -6.04 10.01
N GLY A 113 0.17 -5.06 9.27
CA GLY A 113 -0.29 -3.79 9.85
C GLY A 113 -0.58 -2.68 8.82
N ALA A 114 -1.19 -1.59 9.29
CA ALA A 114 -1.55 -0.42 8.47
C ALA A 114 -1.28 0.91 9.18
N TRP A 115 -1.04 1.94 8.36
CA TRP A 115 -0.87 3.34 8.75
C TRP A 115 -1.62 4.25 7.78
#